data_AF-A0A7J2SQG9-F1
#
_entry.id   AF-A0A7J2SQG9-F1
#
_cell.length_a   1.000
_cell.length_b   1.000
_cell.length_c   1.000
_cell.angle_alpha   90.00
_cell.angle_beta   90.00
_cell.angle_gamma   90.00
#
_symmetry.space_group_name_H-M   'P 1'
#
loop_
_entity.id
_entity.type
_entity.pdbx_description
1 polymer ?
#
loop_
_entity_poly.entity_id
_entity_poly.type
_entity_poly.pdbx_seq_one_letter_code
_entity_poly.pdbx_strand_id
1 'polypeptide(L)'
;MRGGRSTENFIELFKDMERKRSLTTCLPVFVSDNWDAIEEALVNVYGMLEQPQYKGRGRKPLPMLVPMSKLKYAQVCKKTT
;
A
#
# COMPACT_ATOMS: atom_id res chain seq x y z
N MET A 1 -13.98 13.15 17.91
CA MET A 1 -12.95 12.89 16.88
C MET A 1 -13.66 12.59 15.57
N ARG A 2 -13.50 13.41 14.53
CA ARG A 2 -13.99 13.06 13.18
C ARG A 2 -13.12 11.89 12.71
N GLY A 3 -13.73 10.77 12.31
CA GLY A 3 -13.00 9.64 11.72
C GLY A 3 -12.33 10.11 10.43
N GLY A 4 -11.04 10.45 10.52
CA GLY A 4 -10.33 11.01 9.37
C GLY A 4 -10.04 9.90 8.37
N ARG A 5 -10.41 10.12 7.12
CA ARG A 5 -10.16 9.22 5.98
C ARG A 5 -8.89 9.62 5.21
N SER A 6 -7.88 10.14 5.92
CA SER A 6 -6.62 10.56 5.31
C SER A 6 -5.64 9.40 5.19
N THR A 7 -4.65 9.52 4.30
CA THR A 7 -3.60 8.52 4.09
C THR A 7 -2.87 8.22 5.41
N GLU A 8 -2.56 9.23 6.22
CA GLU A 8 -1.83 9.06 7.49
C GLU A 8 -2.57 8.18 8.49
N ASN A 9 -3.89 8.34 8.58
CA ASN A 9 -4.71 7.53 9.48
C ASN A 9 -4.74 6.06 9.03
N PHE A 10 -4.80 5.82 7.72
CA PHE A 10 -4.71 4.45 7.18
C PHE A 10 -3.31 3.86 7.36
N ILE A 11 -2.25 4.66 7.23
CA ILE A 11 -0.87 4.23 7.54
C ILE A 11 -0.76 3.79 9.00
N GLU A 12 -1.29 4.59 9.93
CA GLU A 12 -1.29 4.25 11.36
C GLU A 12 -2.05 2.96 11.65
N LEU A 13 -3.24 2.81 11.04
CA LEU A 13 -4.05 1.60 11.13
C LEU A 13 -3.30 0.37 10.62
N PHE A 14 -2.71 0.45 9.43
CA PHE A 14 -2.00 -0.69 8.83
C PHE A 14 -0.72 -1.03 9.58
N LYS A 15 0.00 -0.05 10.11
CA LYS A 15 1.14 -0.30 11.01
C LYS A 15 0.71 -1.00 12.29
N ASP A 16 -0.44 -0.63 12.86
CA ASP A 16 -0.96 -1.30 14.05
C ASP A 16 -1.38 -2.75 13.77
N MET A 17 -2.03 -2.99 12.63
CA MET A 17 -2.36 -4.34 12.16
C MET A 17 -1.09 -5.18 11.98
N GLU A 18 -0.05 -4.62 11.34
CA GLU A 18 1.20 -5.34 11.08
C GLU A 18 1.96 -5.65 12.37
N ARG A 19 1.97 -4.74 13.35
CA ARG A 19 2.54 -4.99 14.69
C ARG A 19 1.87 -6.15 15.42
N LYS A 20 0.57 -6.35 15.21
CA LYS A 20 -0.23 -7.41 15.84
C LYS A 20 -0.20 -8.72 15.04
N ARG A 21 0.22 -8.68 13.78
CA ARG A 21 0.27 -9.83 12.89
C ARG A 21 1.47 -10.72 13.24
N SER A 22 1.25 -12.04 13.22
CA SER A 22 2.37 -12.98 13.28
C SER A 22 3.12 -12.99 11.94
N LEU A 23 4.45 -12.89 11.98
CA LEU A 23 5.29 -12.95 10.78
C LEU A 23 5.23 -14.30 10.05
N THR A 24 4.74 -15.35 10.72
CA THR A 24 4.58 -16.69 10.13
C THR A 24 3.34 -16.83 9.27
N THR A 25 2.40 -15.87 9.32
CA THR A 25 1.16 -15.92 8.55
C THR A 25 1.30 -15.22 7.20
N CYS A 26 0.41 -15.55 6.27
CA CYS A 26 0.27 -14.82 5.01
C CYS A 26 -0.09 -13.35 5.25
N LEU A 27 0.16 -12.51 4.24
CA LEU A 27 -0.27 -11.11 4.24
C LEU A 27 -1.79 -11.00 4.28
N PRO A 28 -2.35 -10.00 4.99
CA PRO A 28 -3.79 -9.75 5.00
C PRO A 28 -4.31 -9.40 3.60
N VAL A 29 -5.59 -9.70 3.38
CA VAL A 29 -6.33 -9.23 2.19
C VAL A 29 -7.09 -7.97 2.58
N PHE A 30 -6.95 -6.92 1.79
CA PHE A 30 -7.62 -5.64 2.02
C PHE A 30 -8.75 -5.43 1.00
N VAL A 31 -9.89 -4.95 1.49
CA VAL A 31 -11.05 -4.60 0.66
C VAL A 31 -11.56 -3.23 1.09
N SER A 32 -11.79 -2.33 0.14
CA SER A 32 -12.34 -1.00 0.39
C SER A 32 -13.48 -0.64 -0.56
N ASP A 33 -14.32 0.32 -0.17
CA ASP A 33 -15.13 1.09 -1.09
C ASP A 33 -14.28 2.22 -1.71
N ASN A 34 -14.43 2.45 -3.01
CA ASN A 34 -13.58 3.28 -3.87
C ASN A 34 -12.86 4.50 -3.21
N TRP A 35 -11.68 4.29 -2.60
CA TRP A 35 -10.91 5.35 -1.92
C TRP A 35 -9.38 5.28 -2.12
N ASP A 36 -8.81 6.30 -2.76
CA ASP A 36 -7.39 6.33 -3.18
C ASP A 36 -6.39 6.36 -2.00
N ALA A 37 -6.75 6.97 -0.87
CA ALA A 37 -5.86 7.08 0.30
C ALA A 37 -5.50 5.71 0.90
N ILE A 38 -6.31 4.68 0.65
CA ILE A 38 -6.04 3.30 1.11
C ILE A 38 -4.93 2.67 0.27
N GLU A 39 -4.93 2.89 -1.04
CA GLU A 39 -3.89 2.36 -1.94
C GLU A 39 -2.53 2.95 -1.57
N GLU A 40 -2.46 4.27 -1.41
CA GLU A 40 -1.24 4.96 -1.00
C GLU A 40 -0.74 4.46 0.37
N ALA A 41 -1.64 4.33 1.35
CA ALA A 41 -1.28 3.84 2.67
C ALA A 41 -0.79 2.38 2.65
N LEU A 42 -1.38 1.52 1.81
CA LEU A 42 -0.95 0.13 1.65
C LEU A 42 0.47 0.06 1.06
N VAL A 43 0.79 0.86 0.05
CA VAL A 43 2.15 0.93 -0.52
C VAL A 43 3.14 1.47 0.52
N ASN A 44 2.74 2.44 1.33
CA ASN A 44 3.60 2.98 2.39
C ASN A 44 3.96 1.96 3.49
N VAL A 45 3.06 1.02 3.81
CA VAL A 45 3.27 0.05 4.91
C VAL A 45 3.78 -1.30 4.41
N TYR A 46 3.25 -1.78 3.29
CA TYR A 46 3.57 -3.10 2.72
C TYR A 46 4.41 -3.02 1.45
N GLY A 47 4.89 -1.83 1.07
CA GLY A 47 5.76 -1.66 -0.08
C GLY A 47 7.20 -2.12 0.17
N MET A 48 7.89 -2.41 -0.92
CA MET A 48 9.31 -2.72 -0.94
C MET A 48 10.04 -1.62 -1.73
N LEU A 49 11.21 -1.20 -1.26
CA LEU A 49 12.08 -0.33 -2.04
C LEU A 49 12.74 -1.15 -3.15
N GLU A 50 12.39 -0.84 -4.39
CA GLU A 50 13.00 -1.41 -5.58
C GLU A 50 13.91 -0.37 -6.23
N GLN A 51 15.14 -0.76 -6.57
CA GLN A 51 16.03 0.07 -7.36
C GLN A 51 15.87 -0.27 -8.85
N PRO A 52 15.35 0.65 -9.68
CA PRO A 52 15.12 0.35 -11.09
C PRO A 52 16.45 0.10 -11.81
N GLN A 53 16.47 -0.86 -12.74
CA GLN A 53 17.67 -1.14 -13.52
C GLN A 53 18.06 0.09 -14.37
N TYR A 54 19.28 0.57 -14.18
CA TYR A 54 19.79 1.70 -14.94
C TYR A 54 20.11 1.29 -16.38
N LYS A 55 19.45 1.92 -17.36
CA LYS A 55 19.65 1.66 -18.80
C LYS A 55 20.90 2.30 -19.40
N GLY A 56 21.80 2.84 -18.59
CA GLY A 56 23.09 3.39 -19.05
C GLY A 56 23.03 4.81 -19.64
N ARG A 57 21.88 5.48 -19.67
CA ARG A 57 21.73 6.85 -20.18
C ARG A 57 21.05 7.76 -19.17
N GLY A 58 21.59 8.98 -19.02
CA GLY A 58 21.01 10.03 -18.19
C GLY A 58 21.31 9.90 -16.70
N ARG A 59 20.42 10.41 -15.85
CA ARG A 59 20.55 10.30 -14.39
C ARG A 59 20.14 8.90 -13.96
N LYS A 60 20.91 8.30 -13.05
CA LYS A 60 20.53 7.01 -12.43
C LYS A 60 19.15 7.16 -11.74
N PRO A 61 18.23 6.19 -11.93
CA PRO A 61 16.93 6.24 -11.30
C PRO A 61 17.07 6.16 -9.79
N LEU A 62 16.21 6.89 -9.09
CA LEU A 62 16.09 6.79 -7.65
C LEU A 62 15.34 5.50 -7.29
N PRO A 63 15.58 4.93 -6.09
CA PRO A 63 14.74 3.87 -5.56
C PRO A 63 13.27 4.28 -5.54
N MET A 64 12.38 3.37 -5.90
CA MET A 64 10.94 3.58 -5.91
C MET A 64 10.29 2.62 -4.92
N LEU A 65 9.27 3.10 -4.20
CA LEU A 65 8.45 2.26 -3.34
C LEU A 65 7.38 1.59 -4.19
N VAL A 66 7.42 0.26 -4.26
CA VAL A 66 6.49 -0.54 -5.07
C VAL A 66 5.71 -1.51 -4.17
N PRO A 67 4.45 -1.85 -4.50
CA PRO A 67 3.69 -2.82 -3.72
C PRO A 67 4.37 -4.20 -3.76
N MET A 68 4.40 -4.90 -2.62
CA MET A 68 4.85 -6.28 -2.59
C MET A 68 3.97 -7.17 -3.47
N SER A 69 4.58 -8.05 -4.26
CA SER A 69 3.89 -8.94 -5.21
C SER A 69 2.85 -9.87 -4.57
N LYS A 70 2.99 -10.17 -3.27
CA LYS A 70 2.06 -11.01 -2.50
C LYS A 70 0.92 -10.23 -1.84
N LEU A 71 0.96 -8.89 -1.85
CA LEU A 71 -0.09 -8.06 -1.27
C LEU A 71 -1.34 -8.12 -2.15
N LYS A 72 -2.51 -8.35 -1.53
CA LYS A 72 -3.79 -8.40 -2.24
C LYS A 72 -4.69 -7.27 -1.76
N TYR A 73 -5.14 -6.46 -2.71
CA TYR A 73 -6.08 -5.36 -2.50
C TYR A 73 -7.18 -5.43 -3.55
N ALA A 74 -8.43 -5.29 -3.11
CA ALA A 74 -9.59 -5.19 -3.99
C ALA A 74 -10.41 -3.94 -3.65
N GLN A 75 -10.79 -3.20 -4.69
CA GLN A 75 -11.63 -2.02 -4.56
C GLN A 75 -13.01 -2.32 -5.13
N VAL A 76 -14.04 -2.10 -4.32
CA VAL A 76 -15.44 -2.28 -4.75
C VAL A 76 -15.92 -0.96 -5.34
N CYS A 77 -16.14 -0.98 -6.65
CA CYS A 77 -16.67 0.15 -7.40
C CYS A 77 -18.13 -0.13 -7.79
N LYS A 78 -19.02 0.83 -7.52
CA LYS A 78 -20.39 0.75 -8.05
C LYS A 78 -20.37 1.00 -9.55
N LYS A 79 -21.15 0.22 -10.29
CA LYS A 79 -21.41 0.46 -11.70
C LYS A 79 -22.39 1.63 -11.82
N THR A 80 -21.93 2.78 -12.28
CA THR A 80 -22.82 3.89 -12.67
C THR A 80 -23.46 3.49 -13.99
N THR A 81 -24.77 3.21 -13.97
CA THR A 81 -25.61 3.04 -15.17
C THR A 81 -26.17 4.39 -15.56
#